data_AF-W6PY09-F1
#
_entry.id   AF-W6PY09-F1
#
_cell.length_a   1.000
_cell.length_b   1.000
_cell.length_c   1.000
_cell.angle_alpha   90.00
_cell.angle_beta   90.00
_cell.angle_gamma   90.00
#
_symmetry.space_group_name_H-M   'P 1'
#
loop_
_entity.id
_entity.type
_entity.pdbx_description
1 polymer ?
#
loop_
_entity_poly.entity_id
_entity_poly.type
_entity_poly.pdbx_seq_one_letter_code
_entity_poly.pdbx_strand_id
1 'polypeptide(L)'
;MGRRIANMWIAAGFPVILCEKAGNYSSALETTSSLPEAVKDAWMVAEAIPENLDMKIAIMTELDKNAPPDCIIASNSSSLRSPSLKREICLVLADGASDAHTVDDMFKSWFNATKGPCEMMDTVYNIEAVYSQQRDLDSTATDWLKKNYVGKGNLGAKAGTGLLG
;
A
#
# COMPACT_ATOMS: atom_id res chain seq x y z
N MET A 1 -5.83 -11.79 -0.63
CA MET A 1 -6.56 -10.68 0.01
C MET A 1 -7.93 -10.45 -0.64
N GLY A 2 -8.02 -10.28 -1.97
CA GLY A 2 -9.29 -10.05 -2.68
C GLY A 2 -10.45 -10.99 -2.30
N ARG A 3 -10.23 -12.32 -2.28
CA ARG A 3 -11.24 -13.29 -1.83
C ARG A 3 -11.74 -13.08 -0.39
N ARG A 4 -10.89 -12.62 0.52
CA ARG A 4 -11.29 -12.31 1.91
C ARG A 4 -12.20 -11.09 1.96
N ILE A 5 -11.86 -10.06 1.19
CA ILE A 5 -12.69 -8.86 1.03
C ILE A 5 -14.05 -9.27 0.44
N ALA A 6 -14.06 -10.04 -0.65
CA ALA A 6 -15.30 -10.50 -1.28
C ALA A 6 -16.22 -11.25 -0.31
N ASN A 7 -15.68 -12.21 0.45
CA ASN A 7 -16.46 -12.95 1.45
C ASN A 7 -17.01 -12.06 2.56
N MET A 8 -16.29 -11.01 2.98
CA MET A 8 -16.80 -10.06 3.99
C MET A 8 -18.00 -9.27 3.47
N TRP A 9 -17.94 -8.81 2.22
CA TRP A 9 -19.05 -8.07 1.60
C TRP A 9 -20.27 -8.96 1.35
N ILE A 10 -20.06 -10.22 0.95
CA ILE A 10 -21.13 -11.22 0.84
C ILE A 10 -21.78 -11.48 2.20
N ALA A 11 -20.98 -11.67 3.24
CA ALA A 11 -21.49 -11.88 4.61
C ALA A 11 -22.27 -10.65 5.13
N ALA A 12 -21.96 -9.45 4.64
CA ALA A 12 -22.70 -8.22 4.92
C ALA A 12 -23.96 -8.05 4.04
N GLY A 13 -24.27 -9.01 3.16
CA GLY A 13 -25.49 -9.03 2.35
C GLY A 13 -25.37 -8.30 1.00
N PHE A 14 -24.17 -7.93 0.58
CA PHE A 14 -23.96 -7.27 -0.72
C PHE A 14 -23.70 -8.28 -1.83
N PRO A 15 -24.24 -8.05 -3.05
CA PRO A 15 -23.82 -8.81 -4.23
C PRO A 15 -22.36 -8.47 -4.57
N VAL A 16 -21.57 -9.50 -4.87
CA VAL A 16 -20.15 -9.35 -5.18
C VAL A 16 -19.77 -10.23 -6.36
N ILE A 17 -19.16 -9.62 -7.36
CA ILE A 17 -18.48 -10.31 -8.46
C ILE A 17 -16.98 -10.26 -8.19
N LEU A 18 -16.33 -11.42 -8.09
CA LEU A 18 -14.88 -11.49 -7.99
C LEU A 18 -14.25 -11.63 -9.38
N CYS A 19 -13.51 -10.60 -9.82
CA CYS A 19 -12.74 -10.65 -11.06
C CYS A 19 -11.31 -11.18 -10.82
N GLU A 20 -10.96 -12.35 -11.35
CA GLU A 20 -9.61 -12.92 -11.25
C GLU A 20 -9.20 -13.73 -12.50
N LYS A 21 -7.90 -13.75 -12.84
CA LYS A 21 -7.39 -14.44 -14.04
C LYS A 21 -7.26 -15.96 -13.89
N ALA A 22 -7.25 -16.49 -12.67
CA ALA A 22 -7.20 -17.93 -12.39
C ALA A 22 -7.64 -18.23 -10.96
N GLY A 23 -8.61 -19.12 -10.77
CA GLY A 23 -9.02 -19.57 -9.45
C GLY A 23 -9.87 -20.84 -9.49
N ASN A 24 -9.65 -21.73 -8.50
CA ASN A 24 -10.62 -22.79 -8.22
C ASN A 24 -11.93 -22.15 -7.78
N TYR A 25 -12.97 -22.41 -8.56
CA TYR A 25 -14.31 -21.88 -8.35
C TYR A 25 -14.94 -22.58 -7.14
N SER A 26 -15.06 -21.85 -6.03
CA SER A 26 -15.97 -22.27 -4.97
C SER A 26 -17.39 -21.94 -5.45
N SER A 27 -18.30 -22.90 -5.35
CA SER A 27 -19.65 -22.83 -5.92
C SER A 27 -20.56 -21.71 -5.39
N ALA A 28 -20.12 -20.96 -4.38
CA ALA A 28 -20.91 -19.90 -3.74
C ALA A 28 -20.52 -18.47 -4.16
N LEU A 29 -19.43 -18.27 -4.91
CA LEU A 29 -18.93 -16.95 -5.29
C LEU A 29 -19.10 -16.76 -6.81
N GLU A 30 -19.76 -15.68 -7.20
CA GLU A 30 -19.79 -15.27 -8.60
C GLU A 30 -18.41 -14.75 -9.02
N THR A 31 -17.87 -15.33 -10.08
CA THR A 31 -16.52 -15.03 -10.55
C THR A 31 -16.51 -14.80 -12.06
N THR A 32 -15.70 -13.85 -12.51
CA THR A 32 -15.40 -13.66 -13.93
C THR A 32 -13.90 -13.41 -14.12
N SER A 33 -13.42 -13.61 -15.35
CA SER A 33 -12.08 -13.21 -15.77
C SER A 33 -12.10 -11.92 -16.62
N SER A 34 -13.29 -11.41 -16.93
CA SER A 34 -13.52 -10.22 -17.74
C SER A 34 -13.78 -9.01 -16.85
N LEU A 35 -12.86 -8.05 -16.86
CA LEU A 35 -13.01 -6.80 -16.12
C LEU A 35 -14.22 -5.97 -16.58
N PRO A 36 -14.49 -5.79 -17.90
CA PRO A 36 -15.68 -5.08 -18.35
C PRO A 36 -16.99 -5.70 -17.86
N GLU A 37 -17.08 -7.03 -17.81
CA GLU A 37 -18.26 -7.71 -17.27
C GLU A 37 -18.39 -7.50 -15.76
N ALA A 38 -17.28 -7.55 -15.02
CA ALA A 38 -17.27 -7.38 -13.57
C ALA A 38 -17.73 -5.98 -13.11
N VAL A 39 -17.44 -4.94 -13.91
CA VAL A 39 -17.67 -3.55 -13.50
C VAL A 39 -18.91 -2.91 -14.08
N LYS A 40 -19.54 -3.54 -15.09
CA LYS A 40 -20.65 -2.98 -15.87
C LYS A 40 -21.73 -2.31 -15.03
N ASP A 41 -22.14 -2.98 -13.94
CA ASP A 41 -23.22 -2.54 -13.04
C ASP A 41 -22.69 -2.26 -11.61
N ALA A 42 -21.37 -2.09 -11.45
CA ALA A 42 -20.75 -1.91 -10.15
C ALA A 42 -20.86 -0.45 -9.67
N TRP A 43 -21.38 -0.25 -8.45
CA TRP A 43 -21.34 1.04 -7.77
C TRP A 43 -20.01 1.28 -7.04
N MET A 44 -19.26 0.21 -6.76
CA MET A 44 -17.93 0.27 -6.15
C MET A 44 -17.05 -0.89 -6.63
N VAL A 45 -15.79 -0.59 -6.92
CA VAL A 45 -14.73 -1.55 -7.21
C VAL A 45 -13.66 -1.48 -6.12
N ALA A 46 -13.31 -2.63 -5.54
CA ALA A 46 -12.19 -2.76 -4.62
C ALA A 46 -11.03 -3.50 -5.29
N GLU A 47 -10.02 -2.75 -5.74
CA GLU A 47 -8.82 -3.30 -6.36
C GLU A 47 -7.89 -3.92 -5.30
N ALA A 48 -7.53 -5.19 -5.48
CA ALA A 48 -6.66 -5.95 -4.59
C ALA A 48 -5.68 -6.87 -5.35
N ILE A 49 -5.12 -6.36 -6.45
CA ILE A 49 -4.09 -7.03 -7.27
C ILE A 49 -2.71 -6.93 -6.56
N PRO A 50 -1.68 -7.66 -7.04
CA PRO A 50 -0.33 -7.56 -6.49
C PRO A 50 0.20 -6.12 -6.46
N GLU A 51 1.09 -5.83 -5.51
CA GLU A 51 1.75 -4.52 -5.34
C GLU A 51 2.83 -4.29 -6.41
N ASN A 52 2.38 -4.11 -7.66
CA ASN A 52 3.21 -3.72 -8.80
C ASN A 52 2.57 -2.51 -9.47
N LEU A 53 3.36 -1.45 -9.64
CA LEU A 53 2.86 -0.17 -10.12
C LEU A 53 2.33 -0.25 -11.56
N ASP A 54 3.04 -0.91 -12.48
CA ASP A 54 2.62 -1.03 -13.87
C ASP A 54 1.30 -1.78 -14.00
N MET A 55 1.15 -2.87 -13.25
CA MET A 55 -0.12 -3.62 -13.21
C MET A 55 -1.26 -2.77 -12.64
N LYS A 56 -1.00 -1.95 -11.63
CA LYS A 56 -2.02 -1.07 -11.04
C LYS A 56 -2.39 0.07 -11.98
N ILE A 57 -1.42 0.70 -12.64
CA ILE A 57 -1.69 1.72 -13.66
C ILE A 57 -2.55 1.12 -14.78
N ALA A 58 -2.17 -0.06 -15.28
CA ALA A 58 -2.92 -0.75 -16.32
C ALA A 58 -4.36 -1.06 -15.88
N ILE A 59 -4.54 -1.62 -14.68
CA ILE A 59 -5.88 -1.94 -14.16
C ILE A 59 -6.71 -0.69 -13.87
N MET A 60 -6.12 0.35 -13.28
CA MET A 60 -6.84 1.62 -13.04
C MET A 60 -7.27 2.27 -14.35
N THR A 61 -6.42 2.23 -15.37
CA THR A 61 -6.76 2.73 -16.72
C THR A 61 -7.91 1.94 -17.34
N GLU A 62 -7.93 0.61 -17.17
CA GLU A 62 -9.03 -0.22 -17.66
C GLU A 62 -10.31 -0.01 -16.85
N LEU A 63 -10.23 0.20 -15.54
CA LEU A 63 -11.38 0.55 -14.70
C LEU A 63 -11.98 1.89 -15.10
N ASP A 64 -11.16 2.92 -15.31
CA ASP A 64 -11.60 4.25 -15.74
C ASP A 64 -12.36 4.22 -17.07
N LYS A 65 -11.97 3.33 -17.98
CA LYS A 65 -12.65 3.15 -19.28
C LYS A 65 -13.97 2.38 -19.20
N ASN A 66 -14.06 1.38 -18.33
CA ASN A 66 -15.14 0.39 -18.37
C ASN A 66 -16.16 0.55 -17.24
N ALA A 67 -15.76 1.15 -16.11
CA ALA A 67 -16.65 1.34 -14.98
C ALA A 67 -17.67 2.47 -15.24
N PRO A 68 -18.87 2.41 -14.64
CA PRO A 68 -19.83 3.49 -14.66
C PRO A 68 -19.22 4.82 -14.17
N PRO A 69 -19.63 5.99 -14.69
CA PRO A 69 -19.10 7.29 -14.28
C PRO A 69 -19.26 7.60 -12.78
N ASP A 70 -20.25 6.99 -12.12
CA ASP A 70 -20.55 7.12 -10.70
C ASP A 70 -19.97 5.98 -9.84
N CYS A 71 -19.20 5.07 -10.43
CA CYS A 71 -18.57 3.97 -9.73
C CYS A 71 -17.41 4.45 -8.85
N ILE A 72 -17.45 4.09 -7.55
CA ILE A 72 -16.35 4.36 -6.63
C ILE A 72 -15.23 3.36 -6.85
N ILE A 73 -14.05 3.82 -7.29
CA ILE A 73 -12.86 2.98 -7.44
C ILE A 73 -11.97 3.12 -6.20
N ALA A 74 -11.84 2.06 -5.42
CA ALA A 74 -11.03 2.00 -4.21
C ALA A 74 -9.87 1.01 -4.38
N SER A 75 -8.64 1.44 -4.06
CA SER A 75 -7.47 0.55 -4.03
C SER A 75 -7.15 0.10 -2.61
N ASN A 76 -7.10 -1.22 -2.41
CA ASN A 76 -6.56 -1.86 -1.22
C ASN A 76 -5.03 -1.96 -1.28
N SER A 77 -4.38 -0.87 -1.68
CA SER A 77 -2.93 -0.75 -1.60
C SER A 77 -2.51 -0.33 -0.19
N SER A 78 -1.77 -1.21 0.47
CA SER A 78 -1.09 -0.93 1.73
C SER A 78 0.29 -0.31 1.49
N SER A 79 0.89 -0.61 0.34
CA SER A 79 2.29 -0.34 0.07
C SER A 79 2.53 0.90 -0.79
N LEU A 80 1.53 1.49 -1.47
CA LEU A 80 1.72 2.71 -2.27
C LEU A 80 1.39 4.02 -1.52
N ARG A 81 0.59 3.99 -0.45
CA ARG A 81 0.30 5.19 0.37
C ARG A 81 1.32 5.43 1.49
N SER A 82 1.95 4.36 1.97
CA SER A 82 2.97 4.43 3.01
C SER A 82 4.34 5.00 2.59
N PRO A 83 4.83 4.85 1.34
CA PRO A 83 6.18 5.28 0.96
C PRO A 83 6.29 6.79 0.90
N SER A 84 5.34 7.50 0.27
CA SER A 84 5.39 8.96 0.15
C SER A 84 5.42 9.65 1.51
N LEU A 85 4.55 9.26 2.45
CA LEU A 85 4.57 9.81 3.81
C LEU A 85 5.89 9.52 4.53
N LYS A 86 6.41 8.29 4.39
CA LYS A 86 7.65 7.90 5.06
C LYS A 86 8.89 8.49 4.41
N ARG A 87 8.85 8.79 3.11
CA ARG A 87 9.88 9.51 2.38
C ARG A 87 10.00 10.94 2.86
N GLU A 88 8.87 11.65 3.00
CA GLU A 88 8.86 13.00 3.58
C GLU A 88 9.43 12.99 5.00
N ILE A 89 9.04 12.00 5.80
CA ILE A 89 9.61 11.84 7.14
C ILE A 89 11.13 11.59 7.06
N CYS A 90 11.60 10.74 6.16
CA CYS A 90 13.04 10.52 5.97
C CYS A 90 13.77 11.80 5.57
N LEU A 91 13.16 12.68 4.76
CA LEU A 91 13.73 13.97 4.41
C LEU A 91 13.81 14.91 5.62
N VAL A 92 12.77 14.98 6.44
CA VAL A 92 12.76 15.75 7.71
C VAL A 92 13.85 15.25 8.66
N LEU A 93 14.01 13.92 8.78
CA LEU A 93 15.08 13.31 9.57
C LEU A 93 16.47 13.56 8.97
N ALA A 94 16.59 13.55 7.64
CA ALA A 94 17.85 13.77 6.94
C ALA A 94 18.34 15.22 7.02
N ASP A 95 17.41 16.18 7.00
CA ASP A 95 17.69 17.61 7.18
C ASP A 95 17.94 17.97 8.66
N GLY A 96 17.70 17.03 9.58
CA GLY A 96 17.88 17.23 11.02
C GLY A 96 16.83 18.16 11.64
N ALA A 97 15.72 18.43 10.92
CA ALA A 97 14.64 19.28 11.39
C ALA A 97 13.85 18.64 12.56
N SER A 98 13.87 17.31 12.67
CA SER A 98 13.33 16.55 13.81
C SER A 98 14.05 15.22 13.95
N ASP A 99 13.91 14.55 15.10
CA ASP A 99 14.33 13.17 15.31
C ASP A 99 13.15 12.18 15.22
N ALA A 100 13.48 10.89 15.12
CA ALA A 100 12.51 9.81 14.89
C ALA A 100 11.51 9.63 16.04
N HIS A 101 11.93 9.86 17.29
CA HIS A 101 11.04 9.76 18.44
C HIS A 101 10.02 10.90 18.43
N THR A 102 10.49 12.14 18.22
CA THR A 102 9.63 13.32 18.14
C THR A 102 8.58 13.20 17.04
N VAL A 103 8.96 12.71 15.84
CA VAL A 103 8.01 12.49 14.75
C VAL A 103 6.95 11.45 15.12
N ASP A 104 7.35 10.35 15.75
CA ASP A 104 6.41 9.30 16.15
C ASP A 104 5.47 9.75 17.27
N ASP A 105 5.97 10.49 18.25
CA ASP A 105 5.16 11.02 19.34
C ASP A 105 4.14 12.05 18.85
N MET A 106 4.55 12.95 17.94
CA MET A 106 3.63 13.88 17.29
C MET A 106 2.55 13.14 16.49
N PHE A 107 2.94 12.12 15.73
CA PHE A 107 2.00 11.32 14.95
C PHE A 107 1.01 10.56 15.84
N LYS A 108 1.49 9.92 16.91
CA LYS A 108 0.65 9.21 17.88
C LYS A 108 -0.32 10.16 18.58
N SER A 109 0.15 11.35 18.97
CA SER A 109 -0.66 12.38 19.62
C SER A 109 -1.77 12.92 18.69
N TRP A 110 -1.44 13.29 17.45
CA TRP A 110 -2.41 13.85 16.52
C TRP A 110 -3.41 12.84 15.96
N PHE A 111 -2.98 11.61 15.71
CA PHE A 111 -3.82 10.59 15.07
C PHE A 111 -4.36 9.54 16.05
N ASN A 112 -4.10 9.68 17.35
CA ASN A 112 -4.40 8.69 18.39
C ASN A 112 -3.94 7.28 17.99
N ALA A 113 -2.77 7.20 17.34
CA ALA A 113 -2.22 5.98 16.77
C ALA A 113 -1.42 5.20 17.83
N THR A 114 -1.45 3.87 17.75
CA THR A 114 -0.65 3.01 18.64
C THR A 114 0.80 2.86 18.20
N LYS A 115 1.09 3.13 16.92
CA LYS A 115 2.45 3.13 16.36
C LYS A 115 2.65 4.33 15.45
N GLY A 116 3.84 4.90 15.50
CA GLY A 116 4.28 6.00 14.65
C GLY A 116 4.90 5.51 13.33
N PRO A 117 5.06 6.42 12.36
CA PRO A 117 5.60 6.10 11.05
C PRO A 117 7.06 5.58 11.07
N CYS A 118 7.91 6.02 12.00
CA CYS A 118 9.28 5.54 12.20
C CYS A 118 9.28 4.12 12.77
N GLU A 119 8.42 3.80 13.74
CA GLU A 119 8.18 2.43 14.21
C GLU A 119 7.68 1.48 13.09
N MET A 120 7.04 2.05 12.06
CA MET A 120 6.53 1.30 10.91
C MET A 120 7.49 1.32 9.69
N MET A 121 8.69 1.89 9.82
CA MET A 121 9.59 2.14 8.68
C MET A 121 10.31 0.88 8.16
N ASP A 122 10.28 -0.22 8.91
CA ASP A 122 10.88 -1.52 8.56
C ASP A 122 10.45 -2.08 7.21
N THR A 123 9.22 -1.80 6.81
CA THR A 123 8.66 -2.31 5.54
C THR A 123 9.12 -1.46 4.34
N VAL A 124 9.73 -0.30 4.57
CA VAL A 124 9.75 0.81 3.60
C VAL A 124 11.05 0.91 2.85
N TYR A 125 12.18 0.50 3.42
CA TYR A 125 13.43 0.45 2.66
C TYR A 125 13.30 -0.39 1.38
N ASN A 126 12.70 -1.57 1.49
CA ASN A 126 12.50 -2.46 0.34
C ASN A 126 11.54 -1.87 -0.70
N ILE A 127 10.62 -1.00 -0.28
CA ILE A 127 9.66 -0.34 -1.17
C ILE A 127 10.32 0.90 -1.82
N GLU A 128 10.95 1.79 -1.05
CA GLU A 128 11.67 2.97 -1.57
C GLU A 128 12.81 2.60 -2.52
N ALA A 129 13.50 1.47 -2.30
CA ALA A 129 14.52 0.97 -3.23
C ALA A 129 13.93 0.65 -4.62
N VAL A 130 12.71 0.10 -4.66
CA VAL A 130 11.97 -0.17 -5.90
C VAL A 130 11.45 1.13 -6.52
N TYR A 131 10.96 2.07 -5.71
CA TYR A 131 10.44 3.37 -6.17
C TYR A 131 11.52 4.28 -6.75
N SER A 132 12.68 4.36 -6.10
CA SER A 132 13.79 5.20 -6.53
C SER A 132 14.32 4.77 -7.91
N GLN A 133 14.31 3.45 -8.21
CA GLN A 133 14.69 2.93 -9.53
C GLN A 133 13.67 3.22 -10.62
N GLN A 134 12.38 3.38 -10.28
CA GLN A 134 11.30 3.52 -11.26
C GLN A 134 10.97 4.96 -11.62
N ARG A 135 11.33 5.94 -10.78
CA ARG A 135 10.86 7.32 -10.92
C ARG A 135 11.96 8.39 -10.96
N ASP A 136 13.23 7.98 -11.07
CA ASP A 136 14.39 8.90 -11.04
C ASP A 136 14.30 9.91 -9.88
N LEU A 137 13.87 9.42 -8.72
CA LEU A 137 13.62 10.23 -7.53
C LEU A 137 14.95 10.50 -6.82
N ASP A 138 15.05 11.70 -6.24
CA ASP A 138 16.19 12.13 -5.42
C ASP A 138 16.60 11.04 -4.41
N SER A 139 17.90 10.68 -4.38
CA SER A 139 18.35 9.54 -3.59
C SER A 139 18.56 9.87 -2.12
N THR A 140 18.46 11.14 -1.70
CA THR A 140 18.80 11.62 -0.35
C THR A 140 18.10 10.81 0.75
N ALA A 141 16.79 10.61 0.64
CA ALA A 141 16.01 9.84 1.62
C ALA A 141 16.47 8.37 1.68
N THR A 142 16.70 7.75 0.51
CA THR A 142 17.12 6.35 0.39
C THR A 142 18.55 6.14 0.88
N ASP A 143 19.46 7.07 0.60
CA ASP A 143 20.85 7.04 1.02
C ASP A 143 21.00 7.26 2.52
N TRP A 144 20.20 8.18 3.08
CA TRP A 144 20.11 8.37 4.53
C TRP A 144 19.60 7.11 5.23
N LEU A 145 18.53 6.50 4.70
CA LEU A 145 18.01 5.21 5.21
C LEU A 145 19.06 4.10 5.12
N LYS A 146 19.78 3.97 3.99
CA LYS A 146 20.85 2.97 3.85
C LYS A 146 21.95 3.18 4.87
N LYS A 147 22.45 4.41 4.99
CA LYS A 147 23.59 4.76 5.86
C LYS A 147 23.25 4.60 7.33
N ASN A 148 22.06 5.04 7.74
CA ASN A 148 21.70 5.10 9.15
C ASN A 148 20.98 3.83 9.65
N TYR A 149 20.47 2.99 8.74
CA TYR A 149 19.61 1.85 9.07
C TYR A 149 20.15 0.53 8.53
N VAL A 150 20.03 0.31 7.22
CA VAL A 150 20.33 -0.98 6.57
C VAL A 150 21.79 -1.35 6.71
N GLY A 151 22.70 -0.38 6.51
CA GLY A 151 24.13 -0.57 6.66
C GLY A 151 24.58 -0.88 8.08
N LYS A 152 23.74 -0.60 9.09
CA LYS A 152 24.01 -0.90 10.51
C LYS A 152 23.39 -2.22 10.98
N GLY A 153 22.71 -2.96 10.11
CA GLY A 153 22.04 -4.22 10.45
C GLY A 153 20.69 -4.05 11.16
N ASN A 154 20.20 -2.82 11.32
CA ASN A 154 18.89 -2.55 11.90
C ASN A 154 17.83 -2.76 10.82
N LEU A 155 17.30 -3.98 10.74
CA LEU A 155 16.23 -4.37 9.79
C LEU A 155 14.85 -4.38 10.46
N GLY A 156 14.75 -3.80 11.65
CA GLY A 156 13.49 -3.64 12.35
C GLY A 156 13.12 -4.74 13.32
N ALA A 157 11.84 -4.79 13.67
CA ALA A 157 11.30 -5.71 14.67
C ALA A 157 11.60 -7.20 14.39
N LYS A 158 11.88 -7.58 13.14
CA LYS A 158 12.30 -8.95 12.76
C LYS A 158 13.78 -9.24 13.01
N ALA A 159 14.64 -8.23 13.09
CA ALA A 159 16.06 -8.33 13.42
C ALA A 159 16.38 -7.96 14.88
N GLY A 160 15.37 -7.53 15.65
CA GLY A 160 15.52 -7.24 17.08
C GLY A 160 15.95 -5.81 17.41
N THR A 161 16.35 -5.00 16.42
CA THR A 161 16.71 -3.58 16.58
C THR A 161 16.12 -2.73 15.45
N GLY A 162 15.54 -1.58 15.82
CA GLY A 162 14.79 -0.68 14.93
C GLY A 162 15.27 0.77 14.95
N LEU A 163 14.49 1.69 14.37
CA LEU A 163 14.85 3.12 14.30
C LEU A 163 14.98 3.78 15.67
N LEU A 164 14.33 3.20 16.68
CA LEU A 164 14.24 3.73 18.04
C LEU A 164 15.19 3.03 19.02
N GLY A 165 16.05 2.12 18.54
CA GLY A 165 16.87 1.24 19.39
C GLY A 165 16.14 -0.04 19.73
#